data_AF-A0A969T9C0-F1
#
_entry.id   AF-A0A969T9C0-F1
#
_cell.length_a   1.000
_cell.length_b   1.000
_cell.length_c   1.000
_cell.angle_alpha   90.00
_cell.angle_beta   90.00
_cell.angle_gamma   90.00
#
_symmetry.space_group_name_H-M   'P 1'
#
loop_
_entity.id
_entity.type
_entity.pdbx_description
1 polymer ?
#
loop_
_entity_poly.entity_id
_entity_poly.type
_entity_poly.pdbx_seq_one_letter_code
_entity_poly.pdbx_strand_id
1 'polypeptide(L)'
;MPVYRSNIQTHYRILVSRGDRRPQADLYAFNLPDRIPSFPLPLKSGDAEPIVDLQLLLSQVYDQASYDLAIDYHQEPVPSLLAEDRVWLNTWLIEKKLR
;
A
#
# COMPACT_ATOMS: atom_id res chain seq x y z
N MET A 1 -11.63 -3.91 -19.57
CA MET A 1 -12.16 -2.53 -19.49
C MET A 1 -10.98 -1.58 -19.48
N PRO A 2 -10.96 -0.52 -20.32
CA PRO A 2 -9.91 0.48 -20.22
C PRO A 2 -10.07 1.18 -18.88
N VAL A 3 -9.01 1.19 -18.06
CA VAL A 3 -8.90 2.11 -16.93
C VAL A 3 -8.92 3.49 -17.58
N TYR A 4 -10.07 4.18 -17.57
CA TYR A 4 -10.09 5.60 -17.91
C TYR A 4 -9.04 6.24 -17.03
N ARG A 5 -8.01 6.85 -17.66
CA ARG A 5 -6.87 7.46 -16.96
C ARG A 5 -7.45 8.36 -15.87
N SER A 6 -7.49 7.89 -14.63
CA SER A 6 -7.64 8.81 -13.52
C SER A 6 -6.39 9.65 -13.60
N ASN A 7 -6.53 10.97 -13.55
CA ASN A 7 -5.38 11.88 -13.56
C ASN A 7 -4.58 11.81 -12.23
N ILE A 8 -4.75 10.70 -11.49
CA ILE A 8 -4.18 10.45 -10.17
C ILE A 8 -2.88 9.69 -10.40
N GLN A 9 -1.79 10.45 -10.46
CA GLN A 9 -0.44 9.94 -10.52
C GLN A 9 -0.06 9.41 -9.14
N THR A 10 -0.22 8.11 -8.96
CA THR A 10 0.06 7.36 -7.72
C THR A 10 0.82 6.10 -8.07
N HIS A 11 1.72 5.69 -7.17
CA HIS A 11 2.55 4.51 -7.35
C HIS A 11 1.82 3.23 -6.94
N TYR A 12 0.97 3.28 -5.91
CA TYR A 12 0.26 2.12 -5.37
C TYR A 12 -1.26 2.31 -5.44
N ARG A 13 -1.95 1.21 -5.73
CA ARG A 13 -3.40 1.20 -5.97
C ARG A 13 -4.02 -0.11 -5.51
N ILE A 14 -5.15 -0.03 -4.83
CA ILE A 14 -6.05 -1.15 -4.57
C ILE A 14 -7.32 -0.92 -5.39
N LEU A 15 -7.70 -1.91 -6.19
CA LEU A 15 -8.90 -1.86 -7.01
C LEU A 15 -9.90 -2.90 -6.50
N VAL A 16 -11.08 -2.44 -6.09
CA VAL A 16 -12.15 -3.29 -5.58
C VAL A 16 -13.30 -3.30 -6.58
N SER A 17 -13.44 -4.41 -7.32
CA SER A 17 -14.52 -4.59 -8.30
C SER A 17 -15.52 -5.64 -7.83
N ARG A 18 -16.63 -5.15 -7.26
CA ARG A 18 -17.74 -6.00 -6.79
C ARG A 18 -18.46 -6.65 -7.96
N GLY A 19 -18.81 -7.93 -7.80
CA GLY A 19 -19.41 -8.72 -8.88
C GLY A 19 -20.75 -8.18 -9.37
N ASP A 20 -21.58 -7.70 -8.46
CA ASP A 20 -22.92 -7.14 -8.67
C ASP A 20 -22.92 -5.70 -9.20
N ARG A 21 -21.78 -5.00 -9.14
CA ARG A 21 -21.65 -3.60 -9.59
C ARG A 21 -20.80 -3.44 -10.84
N ARG A 22 -20.40 -4.55 -11.48
CA ARG A 22 -19.58 -4.47 -12.70
C ARG A 22 -20.32 -3.71 -13.81
N PRO A 23 -19.60 -2.87 -14.58
CA PRO A 23 -18.15 -2.76 -14.65
C PRO A 23 -17.50 -1.75 -13.68
N GLN A 24 -18.25 -1.19 -12.72
CA GLN A 24 -17.74 -0.20 -11.79
C GLN A 24 -16.80 -0.82 -10.74
N ALA A 25 -15.87 -0.02 -10.22
CA ALA A 25 -14.92 -0.42 -9.19
C ALA A 25 -14.52 0.79 -8.35
N ASP A 26 -14.20 0.54 -7.08
CA ASP A 26 -13.62 1.54 -6.19
C ASP A 26 -12.10 1.49 -6.32
N LEU A 27 -11.48 2.66 -6.48
CA LEU A 27 -10.03 2.82 -6.58
C LEU A 27 -9.51 3.53 -5.33
N TYR A 28 -8.69 2.84 -4.57
CA TYR A 28 -7.94 3.40 -3.45
C TYR A 28 -6.51 3.62 -3.91
N ALA A 29 -6.12 4.88 -4.09
CA ALA A 29 -4.82 5.27 -4.60
C ALA A 29 -3.98 5.91 -3.47
N PHE A 30 -2.71 5.55 -3.38
CA PHE A 30 -1.79 6.02 -2.33
C PHE A 30 -0.33 5.93 -2.78
N ASN A 31 0.56 6.61 -2.07
CA ASN A 31 2.01 6.59 -2.31
C ASN A 31 2.76 6.05 -1.09
N LEU A 32 4.09 5.92 -1.22
CA LEU A 32 4.94 5.31 -0.19
C LEU A 32 4.86 6.00 1.19
N PRO A 33 4.78 7.34 1.29
CA PRO A 33 4.64 8.01 2.58
C PRO A 33 3.27 7.86 3.24
N ASP A 34 2.26 7.47 2.46
CA ASP A 34 0.89 7.36 2.93
C ASP A 34 0.67 6.05 3.67
N ARG A 35 -0.21 6.07 4.67
CA ARG A 35 -0.76 4.82 5.23
C ARG A 35 -1.54 4.08 4.15
N ILE A 36 -1.35 2.77 4.04
CA ILE A 36 -2.17 1.94 3.13
C ILE A 36 -3.65 2.08 3.53
N PRO A 37 -4.54 2.50 2.60
CA PRO A 37 -5.95 2.70 2.92
C PRO A 37 -6.64 1.38 3.21
N SER A 38 -7.46 1.37 4.26
CA SER A 38 -8.36 0.25 4.52
C SER A 38 -9.49 0.23 3.50
N PHE A 39 -9.92 -0.97 3.11
CA PHE A 39 -10.99 -1.15 2.13
C PHE A 39 -11.92 -2.30 2.51
N PRO A 40 -13.20 -2.24 2.14
CA PRO A 40 -14.12 -3.36 2.33
C PRO A 40 -13.78 -4.51 1.37
N LEU A 41 -13.71 -5.73 1.88
CA LEU A 41 -13.55 -6.93 1.06
C LEU A 41 -14.93 -7.38 0.53
N PRO A 42 -15.18 -7.34 -0.79
CA PRO A 42 -16.46 -7.77 -1.33
C PRO A 42 -16.70 -9.25 -1.09
N LEU A 43 -17.85 -9.56 -0.49
CA LEU A 43 -18.37 -10.91 -0.32
C LEU A 43 -19.57 -11.13 -1.25
N LYS A 44 -20.37 -12.17 -1.00
CA LYS A 44 -21.62 -12.37 -1.75
C LYS A 44 -22.63 -11.29 -1.36
N SER A 45 -23.58 -11.04 -2.25
CA SER A 45 -24.67 -10.09 -1.98
C SER A 45 -25.44 -10.51 -0.73
N GLY A 46 -25.62 -9.57 0.19
CA GLY A 46 -26.28 -9.80 1.48
C GLY A 46 -25.32 -10.08 2.65
N ASP A 47 -24.05 -10.42 2.37
CA ASP A 47 -23.05 -10.61 3.42
C ASP A 47 -22.47 -9.26 3.88
N ALA A 48 -22.14 -9.17 5.16
CA ALA A 48 -21.44 -8.00 5.70
C ALA A 48 -19.98 -8.00 5.21
N GLU A 49 -19.60 -6.98 4.44
CA GLU A 49 -18.22 -6.82 3.96
C GLU A 49 -17.30 -6.44 5.13
N PRO A 50 -16.30 -7.28 5.49
CA PRO A 50 -15.32 -6.90 6.50
C PRO A 50 -14.38 -5.83 5.94
N ILE A 51 -13.89 -4.95 6.82
CA ILE A 51 -12.84 -3.98 6.49
C ILE A 51 -11.47 -4.66 6.59
N VAL A 52 -10.69 -4.60 5.52
CA VAL A 52 -9.30 -5.07 5.48
C VAL A 52 -8.38 -3.90 5.78
N ASP A 53 -7.61 -4.01 6.87
CA ASP A 53 -6.51 -3.10 7.18
C ASP A 53 -5.18 -3.76 6.78
N LEU A 54 -4.77 -3.55 5.52
CA LEU A 54 -3.50 -4.09 5.01
C LEU A 54 -2.28 -3.45 5.68
N GLN A 55 -2.39 -2.20 6.17
CA GLN A 55 -1.29 -1.57 6.89
C GLN A 55 -0.95 -2.38 8.14
N LEU A 56 -1.97 -2.71 8.95
CA LEU A 56 -1.80 -3.47 10.18
C LEU A 56 -1.24 -4.88 9.91
N LEU A 57 -1.80 -5.56 8.91
CA LEU A 57 -1.35 -6.91 8.54
C LEU A 57 0.12 -6.91 8.10
N LEU A 58 0.51 -5.94 7.26
CA LEU A 58 1.88 -5.81 6.79
C LEU A 58 2.85 -5.51 7.95
N SER A 59 2.50 -4.59 8.85
CA SER A 59 3.35 -4.29 10.01
C SER A 59 3.53 -5.50 10.92
N GLN A 60 2.46 -6.26 11.18
CA GLN A 60 2.53 -7.46 12.02
C GLN A 60 3.41 -8.54 11.41
N VAL A 61 3.28 -8.79 10.11
CA VAL A 61 4.14 -9.75 9.40
C VAL A 61 5.60 -9.29 9.42
N TYR A 62 5.83 -7.98 9.24
CA TYR A 62 7.16 -7.41 9.28
C TYR A 62 7.84 -7.60 10.63
N ASP A 63 7.14 -7.25 11.71
CA ASP A 63 7.64 -7.36 13.07
C ASP A 63 7.86 -8.83 13.46
N GLN A 64 6.90 -9.71 13.15
CA GLN A 64 6.96 -11.13 13.51
C GLN A 64 8.10 -11.87 12.78
N ALA A 65 8.39 -11.48 11.53
CA ALA A 65 9.50 -12.04 10.76
C ALA A 65 10.85 -11.37 11.07
N SER A 66 10.87 -10.31 11.89
CA SER A 66 12.05 -9.49 12.18
C SER A 66 12.79 -9.05 10.91
N TYR A 67 12.03 -8.51 9.95
CA TYR A 67 12.62 -8.09 8.67
C TYR A 67 13.62 -6.94 8.81
N ASP A 68 13.59 -6.21 9.94
CA ASP A 68 14.62 -5.26 10.33
C ASP A 68 16.02 -5.88 10.37
N LEU A 69 16.12 -7.18 10.68
CA LEU A 69 17.38 -7.92 10.74
C LEU A 69 17.75 -8.61 9.40
N ALA A 70 16.76 -8.87 8.56
CA ALA A 70 16.94 -9.61 7.31
C ALA A 70 17.19 -8.71 6.09
N ILE A 71 16.67 -7.49 6.12
CA ILE A 71 16.75 -6.54 5.02
C ILE A 71 17.91 -5.57 5.27
N ASP A 72 18.81 -5.46 4.31
CA ASP A 72 19.87 -4.46 4.33
C ASP A 72 19.31 -3.09 3.92
N TYR A 73 18.95 -2.30 4.93
CA TYR A 73 18.41 -0.96 4.73
C TYR A 73 19.41 0.04 4.18
N HIS A 74 20.72 -0.24 4.16
CA HIS A 74 21.70 0.68 3.57
C HIS A 74 21.67 0.64 2.03
N GLN A 75 21.06 -0.39 1.44
CA GLN A 75 20.89 -0.47 -0.01
C GLN A 75 19.79 0.47 -0.49
N GLU A 76 19.97 1.02 -1.69
CA GLU A 76 18.94 1.83 -2.33
C GLU A 76 17.75 0.94 -2.74
N PRO A 77 16.51 1.41 -2.53
CA PRO A 77 15.32 0.67 -2.90
C PRO A 77 15.24 0.46 -4.42
N VAL A 78 14.69 -0.70 -4.79
CA VAL A 78 14.42 -1.07 -6.19
C VAL A 78 12.90 -1.23 -6.36
N PRO A 79 12.26 -0.52 -7.32
CA PRO A 79 12.84 0.48 -8.22
C PRO A 79 13.26 1.76 -7.50
N SER A 80 14.14 2.54 -8.12
CA SER A 80 14.60 3.81 -7.55
C SER A 80 13.44 4.77 -7.31
N LEU A 81 13.44 5.39 -6.14
CA LEU A 81 12.42 6.37 -5.74
C LEU A 81 12.67 7.74 -6.38
N LEU A 82 11.58 8.52 -6.48
CA LEU A 82 11.65 9.94 -6.79
C LEU A 82 12.48 10.68 -5.72
N ALA A 83 13.00 11.85 -6.08
CA ALA A 83 13.90 12.60 -5.19
C ALA A 83 13.23 12.95 -3.85
N GLU A 84 11.96 13.35 -3.87
CA GLU A 84 11.19 13.69 -2.66
C GLU A 84 10.97 12.48 -1.75
N ASP A 85 10.54 11.35 -2.31
CA ASP A 85 10.33 10.11 -1.57
C ASP A 85 11.63 9.58 -0.96
N ARG A 86 12.77 9.77 -1.64
CA ARG A 86 14.08 9.36 -1.12
C ARG A 86 14.50 10.18 0.11
N VAL A 87 14.21 11.48 0.11
CA VAL A 87 14.49 12.35 1.28
C VAL A 87 13.61 11.95 2.46
N TRP A 88 12.32 11.70 2.20
CA TRP A 88 11.39 11.19 3.19
C TRP A 88 11.86 9.85 3.77
N LEU A 89 12.19 8.88 2.90
CA LEU A 89 12.61 7.54 3.31
C LEU A 89 13.88 7.59 4.15
N ASN A 90 14.88 8.38 3.74
CA ASN A 90 16.14 8.52 4.49
C ASN A 90 15.91 9.09 5.89
N THR A 91 15.12 10.15 6.00
CA THR A 91 14.76 10.75 7.30
C THR A 91 14.11 9.69 8.19
N TRP A 92 13.14 8.95 7.65
CA TRP A 92 12.41 7.94 8.39
C TRP A 92 13.28 6.76 8.84
N LEU A 93 14.17 6.25 7.96
CA LEU A 93 15.07 5.14 8.30
C LEU A 93 16.09 5.51 9.39
N ILE A 94 16.61 6.74 9.38
CA ILE A 94 17.51 7.24 10.42
C ILE A 94 16.77 7.34 11.76
N GLU A 95 15.55 7.89 11.78
CA GLU A 95 14.73 7.96 13.00
C GLU A 95 14.45 6.57 13.57
N LYS A 96 14.28 5.56 12.71
CA LYS A 96 14.11 4.15 13.08
C LYS A 96 15.40 3.41 13.41
N LYS A 97 16.57 4.06 13.29
CA LYS A 97 17.91 3.47 13.50
C LYS A 97 18.18 2.26 12.60
N LEU A 98 17.61 2.28 11.40
CA LEU A 98 17.85 1.30 10.34
C LEU A 98 18.93 1.79 9.34
N ARG A 99 19.31 3.07 9.43
CA ARG A 99 20.44 3.68 8.74
C ARG A 99 21.25 4.54 9.69
#